data_AF-A0A2V5Q9J2-F1
#
_entry.id   AF-A0A2V5Q9J2-F1
#
_cell.length_a   1.000
_cell.length_b   1.000
_cell.length_c   1.000
_cell.angle_alpha   90.00
_cell.angle_beta   90.00
_cell.angle_gamma   90.00
#
_symmetry.space_group_name_H-M   'P 1'
#
loop_
_entity.id
_entity.type
_entity.pdbx_description
1 polymer ?
#
loop_
_entity_poly.entity_id
_entity_poly.type
_entity_poly.pdbx_seq_one_letter_code
_entity_poly.pdbx_strand_id
1 'polypeptide(L)'
;MRHDSAVLDHSAKASAVSAPRRILSGPIDSEVFPVWFRDQQRAAWKEFEALPKPTRKDQAWRFANVDLLDLTPFTLASALHDDERAAILEQSRALDEVAARLVFAGDELVHRDVVSEQLKKRGVIFQSLERAVVEHPDLFRKYFMSQPAALGSAKFGALHQALVSSGTFLFVPRGVEIESPIEIFHWLHGENAAVFPHLLLVTDELAKVTVIEHFCSLDPSLPGFACGVNDLIAGPGANVAYVCAQNWGDKVVALQMNSTTVDHDASTTSLNLHLGSRYSRFESLSRLIGEGGRSDLLAVSVAKDQQEFDARTLQDHISPHTASDLLYKNALDDRARSIFGGLIRVEPHAHFADAYQKVRNLLLSDDAEANSMPGLEILADNVRCTHGATSGQIDADELFYLRTRGIPIPVAQRLVVTGFLNEVIQRLDQPAIAAYLNRLIEDKFAT
;
A
#
# COMPACT_ATOMS: atom_id res chain seq x y z
N MET A 1 24.94 29.16 59.23
CA MET A 1 25.42 29.37 57.85
C MET A 1 24.94 28.16 57.05
N ARG A 2 23.74 28.19 56.46
CA ARG A 2 23.39 28.71 55.11
C ARG A 2 24.22 28.09 53.98
N HIS A 3 23.61 27.17 53.23
CA HIS A 3 23.14 27.37 51.85
C HIS A 3 22.39 26.11 51.40
N ASP A 4 21.07 26.15 51.28
CA ASP A 4 20.24 26.68 50.17
C ASP A 4 20.06 25.66 49.04
N SER A 5 18.94 24.96 49.19
CA SER A 5 18.12 24.33 48.16
C SER A 5 17.73 25.31 47.06
N ALA A 6 17.89 24.92 45.80
CA ALA A 6 17.21 25.54 44.67
C ALA A 6 16.56 24.44 43.82
N VAL A 7 15.29 24.20 44.13
CA VAL A 7 14.30 23.57 43.25
C VAL A 7 14.06 24.56 42.11
N LEU A 8 14.36 24.17 40.87
CA LEU A 8 13.91 24.90 39.69
C LEU A 8 12.53 24.37 39.32
N ASP A 9 11.54 25.10 39.81
CA ASP A 9 10.13 25.03 39.47
C ASP A 9 9.96 25.47 38.00
N HIS A 10 9.90 24.51 37.08
CA HIS A 10 9.38 24.77 35.75
C HIS A 10 7.87 24.75 35.82
N SER A 11 7.32 25.93 36.14
CA SER A 11 5.92 26.26 35.98
C SER A 11 5.41 25.74 34.64
N ALA A 12 4.46 24.80 34.70
CA ALA A 12 3.67 24.35 33.57
C ALA A 12 2.94 25.55 32.96
N LYS A 13 3.50 26.14 31.91
CA LYS A 13 2.68 26.87 30.95
C LYS A 13 1.88 25.80 30.22
N ALA A 14 0.59 25.74 30.54
CA ALA A 14 -0.39 25.07 29.70
C ALA A 14 -0.22 25.60 28.27
N SER A 15 0.43 24.80 27.43
CA SER A 15 0.51 25.02 26.00
C SER A 15 -0.93 25.03 25.51
N ALA A 16 -1.39 26.17 25.02
CA ALA A 16 -2.64 26.24 24.27
C ALA A 16 -2.54 25.18 23.17
N VAL A 17 -3.36 24.13 23.23
CA VAL A 17 -3.43 23.11 22.19
C VAL A 17 -3.87 23.84 20.93
N SER A 18 -2.92 24.15 20.04
CA SER A 18 -3.27 24.78 18.77
C SER A 18 -4.13 23.79 17.99
N ALA A 19 -5.22 24.27 17.40
CA ALA A 19 -6.06 23.43 16.56
C ALA A 19 -5.20 22.67 15.53
N PRO A 20 -5.48 21.39 15.27
CA PRO A 20 -4.66 20.58 14.36
C PRO A 20 -4.67 21.19 12.96
N ARG A 21 -3.48 21.24 12.33
CA ARG A 21 -3.26 21.90 11.05
C ARG A 21 -4.00 21.14 9.94
N ARG A 22 -4.77 21.84 9.11
CA ARG A 22 -5.45 21.27 7.95
C ARG A 22 -4.43 20.78 6.91
N ILE A 23 -4.70 19.64 6.26
CA ILE A 23 -3.84 19.15 5.18
C ILE A 23 -3.85 20.06 3.95
N LEU A 24 -4.91 20.85 3.78
CA LEU A 24 -5.03 21.82 2.70
C LEU A 24 -4.28 23.15 2.96
N SER A 25 -3.53 23.26 4.05
CA SER A 25 -2.71 24.44 4.38
C SER A 25 -1.27 24.37 3.84
N GLY A 26 -0.96 23.40 2.98
CA GLY A 26 0.36 23.21 2.40
C GLY A 26 1.42 22.60 3.33
N PRO A 27 2.65 22.38 2.82
CA PRO A 27 3.74 21.75 3.55
C PRO A 27 4.15 22.50 4.83
N ILE A 28 4.67 21.76 5.80
CA ILE A 28 5.35 22.34 6.97
C ILE A 28 6.80 22.63 6.58
N ASP A 29 7.25 23.87 6.78
CA ASP A 29 8.67 24.20 6.71
C ASP A 29 9.41 23.59 7.91
N SER A 30 9.84 22.34 7.76
CA SER A 30 10.63 21.62 8.76
C SER A 30 12.13 21.86 8.54
N GLU A 31 12.84 22.32 9.57
CA GLU A 31 14.30 22.46 9.53
C GLU A 31 15.04 21.11 9.47
N VAL A 32 14.34 20.00 9.77
CA VAL A 32 14.88 18.64 9.65
C VAL A 32 15.18 18.30 8.19
N PHE A 33 14.39 18.82 7.26
CA PHE A 33 14.55 18.51 5.84
C PHE A 33 15.53 19.45 5.13
N PRO A 34 16.45 18.91 4.31
CA PRO A 34 17.31 19.71 3.46
C PRO A 34 16.52 20.68 2.57
N VAL A 35 17.13 21.83 2.24
CA VAL A 35 16.49 22.89 1.43
C VAL A 35 15.91 22.36 0.12
N TRP A 36 16.67 21.50 -0.58
CA TRP A 36 16.25 20.93 -1.86
C TRP A 36 14.97 20.07 -1.75
N PHE A 37 14.78 19.36 -0.62
CA PHE A 37 13.60 18.51 -0.43
C PHE A 37 12.39 19.38 -0.11
N ARG A 38 12.58 20.43 0.71
CA ARG A 38 11.54 21.44 0.96
C ARG A 38 11.14 22.18 -0.32
N ASP A 39 12.08 22.45 -1.23
CA ASP A 39 11.79 23.02 -2.54
C ASP A 39 10.94 22.07 -3.39
N GLN A 40 11.23 20.76 -3.37
CA GLN A 40 10.38 19.76 -4.03
C GLN A 40 8.98 19.70 -3.41
N GLN A 41 8.85 19.71 -2.09
CA GLN A 41 7.54 19.74 -1.41
C GLN A 41 6.73 20.99 -1.80
N ARG A 42 7.36 22.17 -1.87
CA ARG A 42 6.72 23.40 -2.34
C ARG A 42 6.31 23.34 -3.81
N ALA A 43 7.12 22.70 -4.67
CA ALA A 43 6.78 22.51 -6.07
C ALA A 43 5.59 21.56 -6.23
N ALA A 44 5.61 20.42 -5.53
CA ALA A 44 4.52 19.46 -5.50
C ALA A 44 3.21 20.07 -4.96
N TRP A 45 3.30 20.96 -3.96
CA TRP A 45 2.14 21.69 -3.47
C TRP A 45 1.48 22.56 -4.56
N LYS A 46 2.30 23.29 -5.33
CA LYS A 46 1.79 24.10 -6.46
C LYS A 46 1.18 23.23 -7.55
N GLU A 47 1.78 22.06 -7.82
CA GLU A 47 1.22 21.07 -8.75
C GLU A 47 -0.13 20.54 -8.26
N PHE A 48 -0.23 20.18 -6.98
CA PHE A 48 -1.49 19.77 -6.35
C PHE A 48 -2.56 20.85 -6.50
N GLU A 49 -2.24 22.13 -6.27
CA GLU A 49 -3.18 23.25 -6.43
C GLU A 49 -3.62 23.45 -7.90
N ALA A 50 -2.69 23.24 -8.85
CA ALA A 50 -2.96 23.42 -10.28
C ALA A 50 -3.77 22.27 -10.89
N LEU A 51 -3.58 21.04 -10.41
CA LEU A 51 -4.28 19.87 -10.95
C LEU A 51 -5.77 19.88 -10.57
N PRO A 52 -6.69 19.62 -11.52
CA PRO A 52 -8.12 19.64 -11.26
C PRO A 52 -8.53 18.50 -10.32
N LYS A 53 -9.59 18.74 -9.52
CA LYS A 53 -10.22 17.64 -8.79
C LYS A 53 -10.78 16.62 -9.78
N PRO A 54 -10.61 15.31 -9.54
CA PRO A 54 -11.17 14.29 -10.41
C PRO A 54 -12.69 14.37 -10.42
N THR A 55 -13.27 14.03 -11.57
CA THR A 55 -14.70 14.01 -11.81
C THR A 55 -15.10 12.69 -12.44
N ARG A 56 -16.38 12.32 -12.37
CA ARG A 56 -16.90 11.14 -13.07
C ARG A 56 -16.85 11.24 -14.61
N LYS A 57 -16.48 12.41 -15.16
CA LYS A 57 -16.23 12.58 -16.60
C LYS A 57 -14.83 12.11 -17.00
N ASP A 58 -13.91 12.07 -16.04
CA ASP A 58 -12.56 11.56 -16.27
C ASP A 58 -12.61 10.04 -16.36
N GLN A 59 -12.04 9.47 -17.42
CA GLN A 59 -12.14 8.04 -17.71
C GLN A 59 -11.65 7.17 -16.53
N ALA A 60 -10.55 7.59 -15.88
CA ALA A 60 -9.96 6.89 -14.73
C ALA A 60 -10.84 6.93 -13.45
N TRP A 61 -11.88 7.78 -13.41
CA TRP A 61 -12.74 8.02 -12.24
C TRP A 61 -14.23 7.80 -12.54
N ARG A 62 -14.59 7.37 -13.75
CA ARG A 62 -15.97 7.25 -14.25
C ARG A 62 -16.94 6.51 -13.30
N PHE A 63 -16.45 5.46 -12.65
CA PHE A 63 -17.24 4.60 -11.76
C PHE A 63 -17.05 4.92 -10.27
N ALA A 64 -16.00 5.67 -9.94
CA ALA A 64 -15.62 5.98 -8.57
C ALA A 64 -16.56 7.01 -7.94
N ASN A 65 -16.73 6.90 -6.63
CA ASN A 65 -17.42 7.89 -5.83
C ASN A 65 -16.49 9.07 -5.47
N VAL A 66 -16.31 9.98 -6.42
CA VAL A 66 -15.44 11.16 -6.25
C VAL A 66 -15.90 12.14 -5.16
N ASP A 67 -17.14 12.05 -4.69
CA ASP A 67 -17.66 12.91 -3.60
C ASP A 67 -16.99 12.56 -2.26
N LEU A 68 -16.49 11.33 -2.11
CA LEU A 68 -15.72 10.90 -0.94
C LEU A 68 -14.28 11.47 -0.91
N LEU A 69 -13.87 12.21 -1.95
CA LEU A 69 -12.54 12.81 -2.06
C LEU A 69 -12.53 14.28 -1.60
N ASP A 70 -13.50 14.70 -0.79
CA ASP A 70 -13.42 15.99 -0.10
C ASP A 70 -12.38 15.95 1.02
N LEU A 71 -11.27 16.65 0.80
CA LEU A 71 -10.14 16.69 1.72
C LEU A 71 -10.29 17.75 2.82
N THR A 72 -11.32 18.60 2.76
CA THR A 72 -11.53 19.73 3.67
C THR A 72 -11.57 19.33 5.15
N PRO A 73 -12.21 18.21 5.55
CA PRO A 73 -12.33 17.83 6.95
C PRO A 73 -11.02 17.39 7.61
N PHE A 74 -10.02 16.99 6.82
CA PHE A 74 -8.83 16.32 7.36
C PHE A 74 -7.75 17.26 7.88
N THR A 75 -7.08 16.82 8.93
CA THR A 75 -5.97 17.51 9.60
C THR A 75 -4.80 16.58 9.78
N LEU A 76 -3.59 17.13 9.90
CA LEU A 76 -2.44 16.37 10.37
C LEU A 76 -2.72 15.82 11.77
N ALA A 77 -2.22 14.63 12.05
CA ALA A 77 -2.41 13.97 13.34
C ALA A 77 -1.93 14.85 14.50
N SER A 78 -2.63 14.78 15.63
CA SER A 78 -2.22 15.42 16.88
C SER A 78 -1.08 14.62 17.54
N ALA A 79 -0.50 15.16 18.61
CA ALA A 79 0.44 14.40 19.42
C ALA A 79 -0.20 13.10 19.94
N LEU A 80 0.54 12.00 19.88
CA LEU A 80 0.09 10.69 20.35
C LEU A 80 0.14 10.61 21.87
N HIS A 81 -0.95 10.19 22.50
CA HIS A 81 -1.00 9.97 23.94
C HIS A 81 -0.28 8.67 24.34
N ASP A 82 0.24 8.60 25.59
CA ASP A 82 1.01 7.43 26.05
C ASP A 82 0.19 6.12 26.03
N ASP A 83 -1.10 6.17 26.39
CA ASP A 83 -1.99 5.00 26.36
C ASP A 83 -2.24 4.52 24.92
N GLU A 84 -2.42 5.46 23.97
CA GLU A 84 -2.56 5.15 22.54
C GLU A 84 -1.28 4.52 22.00
N ARG A 85 -0.11 5.07 22.38
CA ARG A 85 1.20 4.52 22.02
C ARG A 85 1.35 3.08 22.51
N ALA A 86 0.99 2.79 23.76
CA ALA A 86 1.07 1.45 24.31
C ALA A 86 0.19 0.46 23.52
N ALA A 87 -1.06 0.83 23.24
CA ALA A 87 -1.99 0.00 22.47
C ALA A 87 -1.49 -0.28 21.04
N ILE A 88 -0.94 0.73 20.37
CA ILE A 88 -0.35 0.59 19.03
C ILE A 88 0.81 -0.40 19.05
N LEU A 89 1.73 -0.30 20.01
CA LEU A 89 2.90 -1.17 20.09
C LEU A 89 2.55 -2.62 20.43
N GLU A 90 1.52 -2.84 21.23
CA GLU A 90 0.99 -4.17 21.52
C GLU A 90 0.43 -4.84 20.26
N GLN A 91 -0.31 -4.07 19.44
CA GLN A 91 -0.95 -4.55 18.21
C GLN A 91 -0.01 -4.62 16.99
N SER A 92 1.20 -4.04 17.09
CA SER A 92 2.18 -3.99 15.97
C SER A 92 3.12 -5.20 15.94
N ARG A 93 2.56 -6.41 16.02
CA ARG A 93 3.29 -7.69 15.96
C ARG A 93 2.50 -8.71 15.17
N ALA A 94 2.76 -8.82 13.87
CA ALA A 94 2.05 -9.74 12.98
C ALA A 94 2.75 -11.10 12.85
N LEU A 95 4.09 -11.06 12.76
CA LEU A 95 4.96 -12.21 12.60
C LEU A 95 5.87 -12.39 13.82
N ASP A 96 6.16 -13.65 14.14
CA ASP A 96 7.03 -14.03 15.27
C ASP A 96 8.51 -13.76 14.97
N GLU A 97 8.93 -13.99 13.73
CA GLU A 97 10.32 -13.80 13.27
C GLU A 97 10.38 -12.72 12.19
N VAL A 98 11.13 -11.65 12.47
CA VAL A 98 11.35 -10.52 11.55
C VAL A 98 12.82 -10.11 11.56
N ALA A 99 13.31 -9.59 10.44
CA ALA A 99 14.66 -9.04 10.35
C ALA A 99 14.77 -7.64 10.97
N ALA A 100 13.67 -6.87 10.90
CA ALA A 100 13.57 -5.52 11.43
C ALA A 100 12.09 -5.08 11.46
N ARG A 101 11.78 -4.04 12.24
CA ARG A 101 10.43 -3.48 12.36
C ARG A 101 10.44 -1.96 12.55
N LEU A 102 9.62 -1.23 11.80
CA LEU A 102 9.28 0.17 12.11
C LEU A 102 7.78 0.30 12.38
N VAL A 103 7.42 1.16 13.34
CA VAL A 103 6.02 1.47 13.64
C VAL A 103 5.84 2.98 13.61
N PHE A 104 4.88 3.41 12.80
CA PHE A 104 4.47 4.80 12.64
C PHE A 104 3.07 4.99 13.19
N ALA A 105 2.84 6.11 13.87
CA ALA A 105 1.52 6.55 14.32
C ALA A 105 1.36 8.02 13.97
N GLY A 106 0.38 8.36 13.13
CA GLY A 106 0.16 9.75 12.72
C GLY A 106 1.37 10.37 12.00
N ASP A 107 2.06 9.59 11.16
CA ASP A 107 3.34 9.92 10.51
C ASP A 107 4.51 10.19 11.48
N GLU A 108 4.43 9.83 12.76
CA GLU A 108 5.55 9.85 13.70
C GLU A 108 6.14 8.43 13.87
N LEU A 109 7.47 8.29 13.80
CA LEU A 109 8.14 7.03 14.15
C LEU A 109 8.08 6.79 15.67
N VAL A 110 7.31 5.80 16.10
CA VAL A 110 7.10 5.50 17.52
C VAL A 110 7.87 4.28 18.04
N HIS A 111 8.29 3.39 17.14
CA HIS A 111 9.13 2.26 17.48
C HIS A 111 10.06 1.87 16.35
N ARG A 112 11.27 1.45 16.72
CA ARG A 112 12.30 0.99 15.80
C ARG A 112 12.98 -0.27 16.34
N ASP A 113 12.97 -1.30 15.53
CA ASP A 113 13.84 -2.45 15.61
C ASP A 113 14.61 -2.54 14.29
N VAL A 114 15.94 -2.55 14.37
CA VAL A 114 16.81 -2.37 13.20
C VAL A 114 17.44 -3.68 12.79
N VAL A 115 17.80 -3.79 11.52
CA VAL A 115 18.51 -4.96 10.99
C VAL A 115 19.77 -5.30 11.81
N SER A 116 20.14 -6.58 11.81
CA SER A 116 21.31 -7.08 12.55
C SER A 116 22.61 -6.36 12.16
N GLU A 117 23.56 -6.29 13.10
CA GLU A 117 24.88 -5.70 12.83
C GLU A 117 25.62 -6.39 11.67
N GLN A 118 25.33 -7.66 11.40
CA GLN A 118 25.86 -8.38 10.24
C GLN A 118 25.29 -7.82 8.92
N LEU A 119 23.98 -7.57 8.85
CA LEU A 119 23.35 -6.98 7.66
C LEU A 119 23.83 -5.53 7.45
N LYS A 120 23.97 -4.74 8.52
CA LYS A 120 24.54 -3.39 8.44
C LYS A 120 25.97 -3.39 7.89
N LYS A 121 26.82 -4.31 8.37
CA LYS A 121 28.20 -4.47 7.86
C LYS A 121 28.25 -4.89 6.39
N ARG A 122 27.22 -5.56 5.89
CA ARG A 122 27.05 -5.89 4.47
C ARG A 122 26.47 -4.74 3.65
N GLY A 123 26.17 -3.60 4.28
CA GLY A 123 25.71 -2.37 3.64
C GLY A 123 24.20 -2.19 3.59
N VAL A 124 23.41 -3.05 4.25
CA VAL A 124 21.95 -2.87 4.31
C VAL A 124 21.64 -1.59 5.08
N ILE A 125 20.82 -0.74 4.48
CA ILE A 125 20.31 0.48 5.10
C ILE A 125 18.83 0.26 5.37
N PHE A 126 18.43 0.33 6.63
CA PHE A 126 17.02 0.28 7.04
C PHE A 126 16.78 1.34 8.11
N GLN A 127 16.10 2.42 7.72
CA GLN A 127 15.85 3.55 8.60
C GLN A 127 14.65 4.38 8.14
N SER A 128 14.30 5.38 8.94
CA SER A 128 13.23 6.29 8.58
C SER A 128 13.62 7.25 7.45
N LEU A 129 12.62 7.65 6.68
CA LEU A 129 12.76 8.47 5.48
C LEU A 129 13.43 9.82 5.78
N GLU A 130 13.07 10.44 6.91
CA GLU A 130 13.62 11.72 7.35
C GLU A 130 15.10 11.65 7.72
N ARG A 131 15.61 10.46 8.07
CA ARG A 131 17.06 10.25 8.21
C ARG A 131 17.72 9.97 6.87
N ALA A 132 17.11 9.14 6.03
CA ALA A 132 17.66 8.76 4.74
C ALA A 132 17.83 9.94 3.77
N VAL A 133 16.90 10.90 3.77
CA VAL A 133 17.00 12.11 2.94
C VAL A 133 18.21 13.00 3.30
N VAL A 134 18.71 12.90 4.54
CA VAL A 134 19.88 13.64 5.04
C VAL A 134 21.16 12.81 4.90
N GLU A 135 21.12 11.55 5.31
CA GLU A 135 22.31 10.68 5.40
C GLU A 135 22.66 10.01 4.05
N HIS A 136 21.69 9.83 3.16
CA HIS A 136 21.84 9.17 1.85
C HIS A 136 21.19 9.97 0.70
N PRO A 137 21.50 11.28 0.55
CA PRO A 137 20.77 12.17 -0.35
C PRO A 137 20.83 11.76 -1.82
N ASP A 138 21.95 11.18 -2.27
CA ASP A 138 22.12 10.80 -3.68
C ASP A 138 21.24 9.59 -4.05
N LEU A 139 21.23 8.56 -3.21
CA LEU A 139 20.35 7.40 -3.38
C LEU A 139 18.89 7.81 -3.28
N PHE A 140 18.56 8.60 -2.26
CA PHE A 140 17.19 9.05 -2.03
C PHE A 140 16.66 9.84 -3.23
N ARG A 141 17.37 10.88 -3.67
CA ARG A 141 16.97 11.71 -4.82
C ARG A 141 16.82 10.94 -6.12
N LYS A 142 17.62 9.89 -6.31
CA LYS A 142 17.59 9.08 -7.53
C LYS A 142 16.28 8.31 -7.67
N TYR A 143 15.73 7.82 -6.56
CA TYR A 143 14.65 6.83 -6.60
C TYR A 143 13.31 7.33 -6.02
N PHE A 144 13.34 8.24 -5.05
CA PHE A 144 12.15 8.76 -4.38
C PHE A 144 11.18 9.38 -5.38
N MET A 145 9.97 8.79 -5.46
CA MET A 145 8.90 9.17 -6.39
C MET A 145 9.40 9.40 -7.82
N SER A 146 10.35 8.57 -8.27
CA SER A 146 10.95 8.68 -9.60
C SER A 146 10.00 8.27 -10.73
N GLN A 147 8.94 7.55 -10.39
CA GLN A 147 7.89 7.15 -11.32
C GLN A 147 6.67 8.08 -11.22
N PRO A 148 6.03 8.43 -12.35
CA PRO A 148 4.86 9.29 -12.33
C PRO A 148 3.62 8.55 -11.80
N ALA A 149 2.74 9.27 -11.09
CA ALA A 149 1.39 8.81 -10.75
C ALA A 149 0.48 8.82 -11.99
N ALA A 150 0.66 7.83 -12.87
CA ALA A 150 0.09 7.80 -14.21
C ALA A 150 -1.32 7.17 -14.30
N LEU A 151 -1.88 6.67 -13.20
CA LEU A 151 -3.13 5.88 -13.21
C LEU A 151 -4.37 6.69 -12.80
N GLY A 152 -4.25 8.01 -12.78
CA GLY A 152 -5.36 8.94 -12.55
C GLY A 152 -5.30 9.69 -11.23
N SER A 153 -4.39 9.30 -10.32
CA SER A 153 -4.22 9.95 -9.02
C SER A 153 -3.08 10.97 -8.97
N ALA A 154 -2.65 11.53 -10.10
CA ALA A 154 -1.57 12.54 -10.17
C ALA A 154 -1.73 13.69 -9.16
N LYS A 155 -2.95 14.20 -8.97
CA LYS A 155 -3.24 15.21 -7.95
C LYS A 155 -2.88 14.72 -6.54
N PHE A 156 -3.26 13.50 -6.19
CA PHE A 156 -3.00 12.93 -4.86
C PHE A 156 -1.54 12.50 -4.69
N GLY A 157 -0.85 12.10 -5.76
CA GLY A 157 0.61 11.93 -5.76
C GLY A 157 1.34 13.24 -5.44
N ALA A 158 0.92 14.35 -6.04
CA ALA A 158 1.45 15.68 -5.73
C ALA A 158 1.14 16.10 -4.28
N LEU A 159 -0.06 15.78 -3.77
CA LEU A 159 -0.41 15.99 -2.36
C LEU A 159 0.50 15.19 -1.42
N HIS A 160 0.70 13.91 -1.70
CA HIS A 160 1.60 13.05 -0.94
C HIS A 160 3.01 13.64 -0.93
N GLN A 161 3.59 13.94 -2.10
CA GLN A 161 4.94 14.50 -2.19
C GLN A 161 5.07 15.82 -1.45
N ALA A 162 4.01 16.65 -1.42
CA ALA A 162 4.00 17.90 -0.67
C ALA A 162 4.00 17.68 0.85
N LEU A 163 3.30 16.66 1.36
CA LEU A 163 3.01 16.51 2.78
C LEU A 163 3.78 15.40 3.50
N VAL A 164 4.39 14.47 2.76
CA VAL A 164 5.18 13.37 3.32
C VAL A 164 6.29 13.91 4.23
N SER A 165 6.26 13.46 5.48
CA SER A 165 7.21 13.87 6.53
C SER A 165 7.92 12.70 7.20
N SER A 166 7.52 11.48 6.85
CA SER A 166 7.96 10.25 7.51
C SER A 166 7.73 9.06 6.58
N GLY A 167 8.35 7.94 6.91
CA GLY A 167 8.27 6.72 6.10
C GLY A 167 9.50 5.85 6.29
N THR A 168 9.65 4.87 5.42
CA THR A 168 10.74 3.89 5.48
C THR A 168 11.63 3.99 4.25
N PHE A 169 12.95 3.96 4.47
CA PHE A 169 13.94 3.76 3.44
C PHE A 169 14.67 2.44 3.67
N LEU A 170 14.65 1.57 2.67
CA LEU A 170 15.31 0.28 2.68
C LEU A 170 16.17 0.14 1.42
N PHE A 171 17.48 0.02 1.62
CA PHE A 171 18.43 -0.31 0.56
C PHE A 171 19.08 -1.66 0.86
N VAL A 172 19.00 -2.59 -0.10
CA VAL A 172 19.60 -3.93 -0.02
C VAL A 172 20.73 -4.04 -1.07
N PRO A 173 22.01 -4.08 -0.65
CA PRO A 173 23.15 -4.12 -1.57
C PRO A 173 23.26 -5.41 -2.37
N ARG A 174 24.14 -5.38 -3.37
CA ARG A 174 24.39 -6.50 -4.28
C ARG A 174 24.61 -7.83 -3.57
N GLY A 175 23.89 -8.86 -3.99
CA GLY A 175 24.02 -10.23 -3.50
C GLY A 175 23.67 -10.42 -2.01
N VAL A 176 22.99 -9.44 -1.40
CA VAL A 176 22.51 -9.57 -0.02
C VAL A 176 21.09 -10.14 -0.03
N GLU A 177 20.93 -11.25 0.67
CA GLU A 177 19.62 -11.84 1.00
C GLU A 177 19.29 -11.54 2.47
N ILE A 178 18.09 -11.00 2.69
CA ILE A 178 17.48 -10.85 4.00
C ILE A 178 16.46 -11.98 4.14
N GLU A 179 16.78 -12.99 4.94
CA GLU A 179 16.00 -14.23 5.05
C GLU A 179 14.64 -14.01 5.72
N SER A 180 14.62 -13.28 6.85
CA SER A 180 13.38 -12.96 7.57
C SER A 180 12.72 -11.69 7.01
N PRO A 181 11.39 -11.59 7.03
CA PRO A 181 10.68 -10.43 6.50
C PRO A 181 10.94 -9.16 7.33
N ILE A 182 10.80 -8.01 6.69
CA ILE A 182 10.79 -6.70 7.34
C ILE A 182 9.34 -6.25 7.52
N GLU A 183 8.99 -5.85 8.74
CA GLU A 183 7.65 -5.36 9.08
C GLU A 183 7.60 -3.85 9.21
N ILE A 184 6.56 -3.23 8.66
CA ILE A 184 6.32 -1.81 8.78
C ILE A 184 4.84 -1.59 9.12
N PHE A 185 4.56 -0.88 10.20
CA PHE A 185 3.20 -0.55 10.61
C PHE A 185 2.91 0.93 10.47
N HIS A 186 1.74 1.26 9.92
CA HIS A 186 1.24 2.63 9.79
C HIS A 186 -0.12 2.72 10.49
N TRP A 187 -0.18 3.52 11.54
CA TRP A 187 -1.38 3.71 12.36
C TRP A 187 -1.98 5.09 12.16
N LEU A 188 -3.27 5.13 11.85
CA LEU A 188 -4.09 6.32 11.92
C LEU A 188 -4.69 6.45 13.33
N HIS A 189 -4.53 7.60 13.96
CA HIS A 189 -5.10 7.92 15.27
C HIS A 189 -5.66 9.35 15.28
N GLY A 190 -6.74 9.55 16.04
CA GLY A 190 -7.45 10.83 16.10
C GLY A 190 -8.52 11.00 15.01
N GLU A 191 -9.53 11.80 15.32
CA GLU A 191 -10.66 12.07 14.43
C GLU A 191 -10.24 12.98 13.26
N ASN A 192 -10.59 12.60 12.03
CA ASN A 192 -10.21 13.29 10.80
C ASN A 192 -8.68 13.45 10.62
N ALA A 193 -7.89 12.61 11.28
CA ALA A 193 -6.45 12.59 11.06
C ALA A 193 -6.12 12.14 9.64
N ALA A 194 -5.02 12.66 9.12
CA ALA A 194 -4.44 12.28 7.84
C ALA A 194 -3.03 11.73 8.02
N VAL A 195 -2.69 10.69 7.26
CA VAL A 195 -1.36 10.10 7.19
C VAL A 195 -0.87 9.99 5.75
N PHE A 196 0.44 10.11 5.57
CA PHE A 196 1.13 10.03 4.28
C PHE A 196 2.25 8.97 4.28
N PRO A 197 1.92 7.67 4.47
CA PRO A 197 2.92 6.61 4.51
C PRO A 197 3.76 6.55 3.24
N HIS A 198 5.08 6.46 3.38
CA HIS A 198 5.98 6.25 2.26
C HIS A 198 6.93 5.09 2.50
N LEU A 199 7.07 4.20 1.53
CA LEU A 199 8.14 3.19 1.48
C LEU A 199 8.98 3.37 0.22
N LEU A 200 10.27 3.66 0.41
CA LEU A 200 11.26 3.59 -0.65
C LEU A 200 12.12 2.34 -0.46
N LEU A 201 11.82 1.29 -1.22
CA LEU A 201 12.54 0.02 -1.23
C LEU A 201 13.40 -0.09 -2.49
N VAL A 202 14.71 -0.16 -2.31
CA VAL A 202 15.68 -0.26 -3.41
C VAL A 202 16.54 -1.50 -3.19
N THR A 203 16.54 -2.41 -4.16
CA THR A 203 17.46 -3.54 -4.19
C THR A 203 18.46 -3.38 -5.33
N ASP A 204 19.70 -3.71 -5.04
CA ASP A 204 20.78 -3.77 -6.02
C ASP A 204 20.85 -5.19 -6.64
N GLU A 205 21.81 -5.41 -7.53
CA GLU A 205 21.96 -6.65 -8.29
C GLU A 205 21.91 -7.92 -7.39
N LEU A 206 21.10 -8.91 -7.77
CA LEU A 206 20.98 -10.22 -7.10
C LEU A 206 20.62 -10.15 -5.60
N ALA A 207 20.07 -9.03 -5.12
CA ALA A 207 19.60 -8.91 -3.76
C ALA A 207 18.20 -9.52 -3.56
N LYS A 208 17.90 -9.97 -2.35
CA LYS A 208 16.61 -10.59 -2.02
C LYS A 208 16.03 -10.07 -0.70
N VAL A 209 14.75 -9.71 -0.72
CA VAL A 209 14.05 -9.20 0.47
C VAL A 209 12.54 -9.41 0.38
N THR A 210 11.93 -9.64 1.54
CA THR A 210 10.47 -9.65 1.73
C THR A 210 10.08 -8.52 2.69
N VAL A 211 9.15 -7.66 2.28
CA VAL A 211 8.63 -6.55 3.10
C VAL A 211 7.11 -6.68 3.22
N ILE A 212 6.59 -6.49 4.43
CA ILE A 212 5.15 -6.37 4.69
C ILE A 212 4.83 -5.03 5.36
N GLU A 213 3.89 -4.29 4.77
CA GLU A 213 3.32 -3.07 5.34
C GLU A 213 1.91 -3.34 5.87
N HIS A 214 1.64 -2.88 7.09
CA HIS A 214 0.35 -2.97 7.76
C HIS A 214 -0.25 -1.58 7.89
N PHE A 215 -1.52 -1.44 7.51
CA PHE A 215 -2.23 -0.18 7.55
C PHE A 215 -3.47 -0.30 8.43
N CYS A 216 -3.45 0.36 9.59
CA CYS A 216 -4.39 0.13 10.68
C CYS A 216 -4.95 1.44 11.24
N SER A 217 -6.17 1.42 11.76
CA SER A 217 -6.73 2.54 12.53
C SER A 217 -6.82 2.15 14.00
N LEU A 218 -6.37 3.03 14.90
CA LEU A 218 -6.46 2.77 16.35
C LEU A 218 -7.92 2.68 16.81
N ASP A 219 -8.75 3.62 16.34
CA ASP A 219 -10.21 3.54 16.46
C ASP A 219 -10.81 3.35 15.05
N PRO A 220 -11.38 2.18 14.74
CA PRO A 220 -11.92 1.89 13.41
C PRO A 220 -13.19 2.69 13.09
N SER A 221 -13.82 3.32 14.09
CA SER A 221 -15.07 4.06 13.93
C SER A 221 -14.87 5.54 13.55
N LEU A 222 -13.65 6.05 13.67
CA LEU A 222 -13.32 7.45 13.36
C LEU A 222 -13.06 7.65 11.86
N PRO A 223 -13.49 8.78 11.29
CA PRO A 223 -13.09 9.17 9.94
C PRO A 223 -11.59 9.50 9.91
N GLY A 224 -10.97 9.23 8.78
CA GLY A 224 -9.56 9.52 8.55
C GLY A 224 -9.21 9.50 7.06
N PHE A 225 -8.03 9.99 6.73
CA PHE A 225 -7.50 10.00 5.37
C PHE A 225 -6.12 9.37 5.33
N ALA A 226 -5.89 8.49 4.36
CA ALA A 226 -4.56 7.93 4.10
C ALA A 226 -4.19 8.17 2.65
N CYS A 227 -3.01 8.72 2.41
CA CYS A 227 -2.46 8.90 1.06
C CYS A 227 -1.04 8.32 1.02
N GLY A 228 -0.96 7.02 0.76
CA GLY A 228 0.29 6.26 0.79
C GLY A 228 0.96 6.13 -0.58
N VAL A 229 2.28 6.11 -0.60
CA VAL A 229 3.09 5.84 -1.80
C VAL A 229 4.14 4.79 -1.47
N ASN A 230 4.40 3.87 -2.40
CA ASN A 230 5.64 3.11 -2.34
C ASN A 230 6.37 3.09 -3.69
N ASP A 231 7.68 3.05 -3.60
CA ASP A 231 8.62 2.92 -4.70
C ASP A 231 9.42 1.64 -4.48
N LEU A 232 9.16 0.63 -5.31
CA LEU A 232 9.81 -0.67 -5.30
C LEU A 232 10.76 -0.76 -6.50
N ILE A 233 12.06 -0.64 -6.26
CA ILE A 233 13.09 -0.66 -7.30
C ILE A 233 13.84 -1.98 -7.20
N ALA A 234 13.57 -2.90 -8.13
CA ALA A 234 14.23 -4.19 -8.22
C ALA A 234 15.39 -4.14 -9.23
N GLY A 235 16.62 -4.10 -8.72
CA GLY A 235 17.83 -4.13 -9.55
C GLY A 235 18.04 -5.48 -10.27
N PRO A 236 19.05 -5.60 -11.15
CA PRO A 236 19.22 -6.77 -12.00
C PRO A 236 19.30 -8.09 -11.23
N GLY A 237 18.49 -9.08 -11.60
CA GLY A 237 18.46 -10.38 -10.93
C GLY A 237 17.95 -10.36 -9.48
N ALA A 238 17.45 -9.22 -8.98
CA ALA A 238 16.94 -9.12 -7.62
C ALA A 238 15.60 -9.86 -7.48
N ASN A 239 15.30 -10.30 -6.26
CA ASN A 239 14.04 -10.94 -5.90
C ASN A 239 13.34 -10.16 -4.78
N VAL A 240 12.24 -9.49 -5.10
CA VAL A 240 11.52 -8.62 -4.17
C VAL A 240 10.10 -9.12 -3.97
N ALA A 241 9.76 -9.45 -2.73
CA ALA A 241 8.37 -9.71 -2.33
C ALA A 241 7.86 -8.54 -1.47
N TYR A 242 6.76 -7.92 -1.89
CA TYR A 242 6.07 -6.86 -1.17
C TYR A 242 4.65 -7.31 -0.83
N VAL A 243 4.25 -7.07 0.41
CA VAL A 243 2.91 -7.39 0.90
C VAL A 243 2.30 -6.15 1.55
N CYS A 244 1.11 -5.77 1.11
CA CYS A 244 0.29 -4.76 1.77
C CYS A 244 -0.86 -5.46 2.50
N ALA A 245 -0.96 -5.29 3.82
CA ALA A 245 -2.06 -5.74 4.66
C ALA A 245 -2.87 -4.51 5.12
N GLN A 246 -3.89 -4.14 4.34
CA GLN A 246 -4.69 -2.93 4.57
C GLN A 246 -6.00 -3.22 5.31
N ASN A 247 -6.10 -2.71 6.54
CA ASN A 247 -7.27 -2.84 7.40
C ASN A 247 -7.60 -1.52 8.14
N TRP A 248 -7.67 -0.42 7.38
CA TRP A 248 -8.16 0.86 7.89
C TRP A 248 -9.59 0.78 8.46
N GLY A 249 -9.93 1.70 9.36
CA GLY A 249 -11.29 1.85 9.89
C GLY A 249 -12.35 2.10 8.81
N ASP A 250 -13.60 1.77 9.12
CA ASP A 250 -14.71 1.71 8.15
C ASP A 250 -15.10 3.08 7.55
N LYS A 251 -14.66 4.18 8.17
CA LYS A 251 -14.91 5.56 7.71
C LYS A 251 -13.69 6.21 7.05
N VAL A 252 -12.59 5.48 6.90
CA VAL A 252 -11.36 6.00 6.29
C VAL A 252 -11.50 6.09 4.78
N VAL A 253 -10.96 7.16 4.19
CA VAL A 253 -10.73 7.29 2.75
C VAL A 253 -9.25 7.07 2.49
N ALA A 254 -8.91 6.06 1.70
CA ALA A 254 -7.54 5.64 1.44
C ALA A 254 -7.20 5.72 -0.04
N LEU A 255 -6.06 6.32 -0.36
CA LEU A 255 -5.46 6.35 -1.68
C LEU A 255 -4.04 5.79 -1.56
N GLN A 256 -3.71 4.78 -2.35
CA GLN A 256 -2.41 4.15 -2.37
C GLN A 256 -1.88 4.12 -3.80
N MET A 257 -0.66 4.61 -4.01
CA MET A 257 -0.01 4.62 -5.32
C MET A 257 1.31 3.87 -5.22
N ASN A 258 1.36 2.70 -5.85
CA ASN A 258 2.50 1.80 -5.81
C ASN A 258 3.21 1.83 -7.15
N SER A 259 4.53 2.06 -7.14
CA SER A 259 5.38 2.01 -8.31
C SER A 259 6.40 0.88 -8.16
N THR A 260 6.48 0.01 -9.17
CA THR A 260 7.43 -1.10 -9.22
C THR A 260 8.24 -0.98 -10.50
N THR A 261 9.56 -0.93 -10.37
CA THR A 261 10.50 -0.98 -11.49
C THR A 261 11.24 -2.31 -11.44
N VAL A 262 11.19 -3.07 -12.53
CA VAL A 262 11.80 -4.40 -12.64
C VAL A 262 12.89 -4.38 -13.70
N ASP A 263 14.14 -4.53 -13.26
CA ASP A 263 15.32 -4.54 -14.11
C ASP A 263 15.62 -5.97 -14.66
N HIS A 264 16.75 -6.12 -15.36
CA HIS A 264 17.09 -7.33 -16.12
C HIS A 264 17.08 -8.57 -15.24
N ASP A 265 16.36 -9.61 -15.67
CA ASP A 265 16.19 -10.88 -14.94
C ASP A 265 15.71 -10.74 -13.47
N ALA A 266 15.21 -9.57 -13.08
CA ALA A 266 14.67 -9.35 -11.74
C ALA A 266 13.26 -9.91 -11.62
N SER A 267 12.88 -10.37 -10.43
CA SER A 267 11.55 -10.89 -10.14
C SER A 267 10.92 -10.12 -9.00
N THR A 268 9.69 -9.67 -9.20
CA THR A 268 8.91 -8.96 -8.19
C THR A 268 7.56 -9.65 -7.97
N THR A 269 7.16 -9.76 -6.70
CA THR A 269 5.82 -10.21 -6.31
C THR A 269 5.22 -9.15 -5.40
N SER A 270 4.10 -8.54 -5.80
CA SER A 270 3.35 -7.58 -4.99
C SER A 270 1.99 -8.19 -4.65
N LEU A 271 1.71 -8.41 -3.36
CA LEU A 271 0.41 -8.89 -2.89
C LEU A 271 -0.27 -7.81 -2.05
N ASN A 272 -1.47 -7.42 -2.46
CA ASN A 272 -2.26 -6.40 -1.76
C ASN A 272 -3.54 -7.02 -1.17
N LEU A 273 -3.68 -7.00 0.14
CA LEU A 273 -4.86 -7.41 0.89
C LEU A 273 -5.64 -6.17 1.33
N HIS A 274 -6.88 -6.03 0.87
CA HIS A 274 -7.77 -4.91 1.20
C HIS A 274 -9.02 -5.39 1.94
N LEU A 275 -9.16 -4.99 3.20
CA LEU A 275 -10.25 -5.40 4.09
C LEU A 275 -11.04 -4.22 4.68
N GLY A 276 -10.35 -3.11 4.94
CA GLY A 276 -10.91 -1.93 5.63
C GLY A 276 -11.19 -0.74 4.72
N SER A 277 -11.53 0.42 5.30
CA SER A 277 -11.90 1.71 4.66
C SER A 277 -13.34 1.82 4.16
N ARG A 278 -13.84 3.06 4.08
CA ARG A 278 -15.07 3.41 3.36
C ARG A 278 -14.85 3.39 1.85
N TYR A 279 -13.74 3.97 1.42
CA TYR A 279 -13.30 4.03 0.03
C TYR A 279 -11.79 3.79 0.02
N SER A 280 -11.34 2.83 -0.79
CA SER A 280 -9.93 2.58 -1.01
C SER A 280 -9.67 2.58 -2.51
N ARG A 281 -8.76 3.45 -2.97
CA ARG A 281 -8.20 3.34 -4.31
C ARG A 281 -6.74 2.91 -4.20
N PHE A 282 -6.39 1.84 -4.90
CA PHE A 282 -5.02 1.35 -4.95
C PHE A 282 -4.57 1.23 -6.41
N GLU A 283 -3.47 1.92 -6.71
CA GLU A 283 -2.86 1.98 -8.03
C GLU A 283 -1.56 1.18 -8.02
N SER A 284 -1.36 0.31 -9.00
CA SER A 284 -0.14 -0.47 -9.15
C SER A 284 0.43 -0.28 -10.55
N LEU A 285 1.51 0.49 -10.63
CA LEU A 285 2.31 0.69 -11.83
C LEU A 285 3.49 -0.28 -11.79
N SER A 286 3.51 -1.29 -12.66
CA SER A 286 4.66 -2.19 -12.81
C SER A 286 5.33 -1.95 -14.16
N ARG A 287 6.60 -1.52 -14.12
CA ARG A 287 7.42 -1.21 -15.30
C ARG A 287 8.53 -2.22 -15.43
N LEU A 288 8.43 -3.10 -16.42
CA LEU A 288 9.44 -4.10 -16.73
C LEU A 288 10.44 -3.49 -17.72
N ILE A 289 11.44 -2.79 -17.17
CA ILE A 289 12.41 -2.00 -17.91
C ILE A 289 13.62 -2.81 -18.39
N GLY A 290 13.90 -3.96 -17.77
CA GLY A 290 14.99 -4.85 -18.16
C GLY A 290 14.50 -6.11 -18.85
N GLU A 291 15.31 -6.62 -19.77
CA GLU A 291 15.04 -7.89 -20.45
C GLU A 291 14.93 -9.04 -19.44
N GLY A 292 14.00 -9.98 -19.65
CA GLY A 292 13.83 -11.13 -18.76
C GLY A 292 13.13 -10.82 -17.42
N GLY A 293 12.82 -9.55 -17.14
CA GLY A 293 12.16 -9.15 -15.90
C GLY A 293 10.78 -9.78 -15.72
N ARG A 294 10.42 -10.11 -14.48
CA ARG A 294 9.13 -10.69 -14.08
C ARG A 294 8.41 -9.87 -13.00
N SER A 295 7.10 -9.67 -13.17
CA SER A 295 6.25 -9.03 -12.15
C SER A 295 4.93 -9.77 -11.93
N ASP A 296 4.72 -10.26 -10.72
CA ASP A 296 3.47 -10.87 -10.27
C ASP A 296 2.68 -9.84 -9.44
N LEU A 297 1.46 -9.52 -9.89
CA LEU A 297 0.55 -8.57 -9.25
C LEU A 297 -0.64 -9.33 -8.65
N LEU A 298 -0.66 -9.45 -7.34
CA LEU A 298 -1.64 -10.23 -6.61
C LEU A 298 -2.50 -9.32 -5.75
N ALA A 299 -3.80 -9.57 -5.70
CA ALA A 299 -4.67 -8.88 -4.75
C ALA A 299 -5.84 -9.74 -4.28
N VAL A 300 -6.16 -9.55 -3.00
CA VAL A 300 -7.35 -10.09 -2.36
C VAL A 300 -8.11 -8.91 -1.76
N SER A 301 -9.39 -8.80 -2.08
CA SER A 301 -10.25 -7.81 -1.44
C SER A 301 -11.51 -8.47 -0.89
N VAL A 302 -11.86 -8.11 0.35
CA VAL A 302 -13.12 -8.51 0.99
C VAL A 302 -13.85 -7.25 1.40
N ALA A 303 -14.92 -6.92 0.68
CA ALA A 303 -15.70 -5.72 0.89
C ALA A 303 -17.11 -6.08 1.34
N LYS A 304 -17.62 -5.39 2.36
CA LYS A 304 -18.97 -5.55 2.91
C LYS A 304 -19.64 -4.18 3.11
N ASP A 305 -20.87 -4.18 3.61
CA ASP A 305 -21.65 -2.97 3.86
C ASP A 305 -21.75 -2.07 2.61
N GLN A 306 -21.05 -0.94 2.64
CA GLN A 306 -21.02 0.06 1.57
C GLN A 306 -19.58 0.44 1.21
N GLN A 307 -18.62 -0.47 1.45
CA GLN A 307 -17.23 -0.26 1.08
C GLN A 307 -17.08 -0.23 -0.45
N GLU A 308 -16.23 0.66 -0.94
CA GLU A 308 -15.91 0.76 -2.38
C GLU A 308 -14.39 0.63 -2.58
N PHE A 309 -13.97 -0.41 -3.28
CA PHE A 309 -12.57 -0.69 -3.58
C PHE A 309 -12.29 -0.50 -5.07
N ASP A 310 -11.35 0.40 -5.37
CA ASP A 310 -11.00 0.85 -6.71
C ASP A 310 -9.55 0.49 -7.06
N ALA A 311 -9.37 -0.61 -7.77
CA ALA A 311 -8.10 -1.14 -8.21
C ALA A 311 -7.71 -0.58 -9.58
N ARG A 312 -6.51 -0.01 -9.71
CA ARG A 312 -5.94 0.43 -10.98
C ARG A 312 -4.59 -0.20 -11.24
N THR A 313 -4.38 -0.74 -12.42
CA THR A 313 -3.10 -1.37 -12.74
C THR A 313 -2.59 -1.00 -14.12
N LEU A 314 -1.27 -0.94 -14.24
CA LEU A 314 -0.56 -0.92 -15.51
C LEU A 314 0.61 -1.89 -15.44
N GLN A 315 0.55 -2.93 -16.28
CA GLN A 315 1.67 -3.83 -16.59
C GLN A 315 2.36 -3.28 -17.84
N ASP A 316 3.43 -2.52 -17.68
CA ASP A 316 4.17 -1.83 -18.74
C ASP A 316 5.41 -2.63 -19.14
N HIS A 317 5.28 -3.41 -20.21
CA HIS A 317 6.36 -4.20 -20.80
C HIS A 317 7.18 -3.32 -21.74
N ILE A 318 8.29 -2.79 -21.23
CA ILE A 318 9.17 -1.86 -21.96
C ILE A 318 10.27 -2.64 -22.70
N SER A 319 10.76 -3.71 -22.10
CA SER A 319 11.84 -4.55 -22.63
C SER A 319 11.36 -5.92 -23.12
N PRO A 320 12.10 -6.57 -24.03
CA PRO A 320 11.74 -7.89 -24.55
C PRO A 320 11.85 -8.99 -23.49
N HIS A 321 11.27 -10.15 -23.77
CA HIS A 321 11.32 -11.34 -22.90
C HIS A 321 10.81 -11.12 -21.46
N THR A 322 9.99 -10.09 -21.26
CA THR A 322 9.43 -9.75 -19.95
C THR A 322 8.15 -10.54 -19.67
N ALA A 323 7.92 -10.90 -18.42
CA ALA A 323 6.75 -11.66 -18.00
C ALA A 323 5.94 -10.94 -16.92
N SER A 324 4.61 -10.95 -17.02
CA SER A 324 3.77 -10.46 -15.93
C SER A 324 2.51 -11.29 -15.74
N ASP A 325 2.08 -11.42 -14.49
CA ASP A 325 0.90 -12.21 -14.13
C ASP A 325 0.12 -11.51 -13.03
N LEU A 326 -1.06 -11.01 -13.39
CA LEU A 326 -1.99 -10.38 -12.48
C LEU A 326 -3.14 -11.33 -12.14
N LEU A 327 -3.34 -11.59 -10.85
CA LEU A 327 -4.50 -12.31 -10.32
C LEU A 327 -5.13 -11.55 -9.16
N TYR A 328 -6.26 -10.89 -9.44
CA TYR A 328 -7.04 -10.17 -8.43
C TYR A 328 -8.34 -10.90 -8.15
N LYS A 329 -8.63 -11.13 -6.87
CA LYS A 329 -9.87 -11.78 -6.43
C LYS A 329 -10.60 -10.93 -5.39
N ASN A 330 -11.88 -10.71 -5.64
CA ASN A 330 -12.73 -9.89 -4.78
C ASN A 330 -13.93 -10.71 -4.29
N ALA A 331 -14.24 -10.61 -3.00
CA ALA A 331 -15.49 -11.07 -2.41
C ALA A 331 -16.29 -9.85 -1.96
N LEU A 332 -17.52 -9.70 -2.47
CA LEU A 332 -18.35 -8.52 -2.28
C LEU A 332 -19.67 -8.91 -1.65
N ASP A 333 -19.94 -8.40 -0.46
CA ASP A 333 -21.18 -8.63 0.28
C ASP A 333 -22.00 -7.34 0.44
N ASP A 334 -23.24 -7.48 0.91
CA ASP A 334 -24.19 -6.39 1.12
C ASP A 334 -24.34 -5.49 -0.12
N ARG A 335 -23.88 -4.23 -0.04
CA ARG A 335 -23.88 -3.22 -1.12
C ARG A 335 -22.46 -2.79 -1.49
N ALA A 336 -21.49 -3.64 -1.21
CA ALA A 336 -20.10 -3.37 -1.51
C ALA A 336 -19.84 -3.30 -3.01
N ARG A 337 -18.85 -2.51 -3.40
CA ARG A 337 -18.54 -2.24 -4.80
C ARG A 337 -17.06 -2.48 -5.07
N SER A 338 -16.75 -3.21 -6.14
CA SER A 338 -15.41 -3.24 -6.71
C SER A 338 -15.38 -2.51 -8.05
N ILE A 339 -14.29 -1.80 -8.27
CA ILE A 339 -13.94 -1.18 -9.54
C ILE A 339 -12.54 -1.67 -9.87
N PHE A 340 -12.35 -2.18 -11.08
CA PHE A 340 -11.06 -2.61 -11.58
C PHE A 340 -10.83 -1.99 -12.95
N GLY A 341 -9.74 -1.25 -13.11
CA GLY A 341 -9.24 -0.81 -14.41
C GLY A 341 -7.78 -1.20 -14.57
N GLY A 342 -7.51 -2.20 -15.40
CA GLY A 342 -6.15 -2.71 -15.61
C GLY A 342 -5.76 -2.70 -17.07
N LEU A 343 -4.58 -2.17 -17.37
CA LEU A 343 -4.02 -2.11 -18.71
C LEU A 343 -2.74 -2.93 -18.78
N ILE A 344 -2.65 -3.85 -19.74
CA ILE A 344 -1.36 -4.37 -20.18
C ILE A 344 -0.92 -3.53 -21.36
N ARG A 345 0.26 -2.93 -21.26
CA ARG A 345 0.92 -2.24 -22.37
C ARG A 345 2.19 -2.98 -22.75
N VAL A 346 2.37 -3.23 -24.03
CA VAL A 346 3.59 -3.80 -24.62
C VAL A 346 4.15 -2.77 -25.59
N GLU A 347 5.33 -2.26 -25.27
CA GLU A 347 6.02 -1.24 -26.07
C GLU A 347 6.53 -1.81 -27.41
N PRO A 348 6.76 -0.97 -28.45
CA PRO A 348 7.07 -1.43 -29.81
C PRO A 348 8.24 -2.41 -29.96
N HIS A 349 9.20 -2.40 -29.03
CA HIS A 349 10.40 -3.24 -29.07
C HIS A 349 10.35 -4.42 -28.07
N ALA A 350 9.29 -4.53 -27.28
CA ALA A 350 9.12 -5.53 -26.22
C ALA A 350 8.62 -6.88 -26.77
N HIS A 351 9.35 -7.43 -27.75
CA HIS A 351 9.04 -8.74 -28.30
C HIS A 351 9.18 -9.85 -27.26
N PHE A 352 8.45 -10.93 -27.45
CA PHE A 352 8.40 -12.11 -26.59
C PHE A 352 7.91 -11.80 -25.16
N ALA A 353 7.21 -10.68 -24.97
CA ALA A 353 6.50 -10.42 -23.73
C ALA A 353 5.38 -11.45 -23.51
N ASP A 354 5.25 -11.90 -22.25
CA ASP A 354 4.23 -12.85 -21.81
C ASP A 354 3.44 -12.24 -20.65
N ALA A 355 2.20 -11.82 -20.91
CA ALA A 355 1.40 -11.06 -19.97
C ALA A 355 0.02 -11.70 -19.76
N TYR A 356 -0.33 -11.91 -18.49
CA TYR A 356 -1.64 -12.39 -18.07
C TYR A 356 -2.29 -11.41 -17.10
N GLN A 357 -3.60 -11.18 -17.27
CA GLN A 357 -4.41 -10.39 -16.34
C GLN A 357 -5.75 -11.08 -16.08
N LYS A 358 -6.00 -11.48 -14.82
CA LYS A 358 -7.26 -12.11 -14.43
C LYS A 358 -7.86 -11.46 -13.20
N VAL A 359 -9.13 -11.07 -13.34
CA VAL A 359 -9.94 -10.58 -12.22
C VAL A 359 -11.14 -11.48 -12.02
N ARG A 360 -11.34 -11.93 -10.78
CA ARG A 360 -12.53 -12.71 -10.41
C ARG A 360 -13.27 -12.02 -9.28
N ASN A 361 -14.55 -11.72 -9.50
CA ASN A 361 -15.42 -11.14 -8.50
C ASN A 361 -16.45 -12.19 -8.07
N LEU A 362 -16.53 -12.46 -6.78
CA LEU A 362 -17.53 -13.31 -6.15
C LEU A 362 -18.55 -12.42 -5.44
N LEU A 363 -19.77 -12.39 -5.96
CA LEU A 363 -20.88 -11.60 -5.41
C LEU A 363 -21.62 -12.46 -4.38
N LEU A 364 -21.68 -11.99 -3.13
CA LEU A 364 -22.32 -12.68 -2.00
C LEU A 364 -23.75 -12.19 -1.74
N SER A 365 -24.08 -11.03 -2.31
CA SER A 365 -25.38 -10.36 -2.23
C SER A 365 -25.85 -9.90 -3.61
N ASP A 366 -27.16 -9.76 -3.79
CA ASP A 366 -27.77 -9.24 -5.02
C ASP A 366 -27.55 -7.73 -5.21
N ASP A 367 -27.26 -7.00 -4.12
CA ASP A 367 -26.99 -5.55 -4.14
C ASP A 367 -25.50 -5.23 -4.37
N ALA A 368 -24.61 -6.23 -4.41
CA ALA A 368 -23.17 -6.03 -4.61
C ALA A 368 -22.84 -5.79 -6.10
N GLU A 369 -21.87 -4.90 -6.36
CA GLU A 369 -21.53 -4.47 -7.73
C GLU A 369 -20.04 -4.65 -8.05
N ALA A 370 -19.74 -5.21 -9.22
CA ALA A 370 -18.37 -5.32 -9.72
C ALA A 370 -18.23 -4.73 -11.13
N ASN A 371 -17.37 -3.72 -11.27
CA ASN A 371 -17.07 -3.05 -12.53
C ASN A 371 -15.63 -3.37 -12.97
N SER A 372 -15.46 -4.26 -13.96
CA SER A 372 -14.14 -4.61 -14.50
C SER A 372 -13.91 -4.04 -15.90
N MET A 373 -12.81 -3.33 -16.09
CA MET A 373 -12.40 -2.70 -17.34
C MET A 373 -10.96 -3.11 -17.70
N PRO A 374 -10.73 -4.37 -18.11
CA PRO A 374 -9.42 -4.81 -18.57
C PRO A 374 -9.14 -4.27 -19.99
N GLY A 375 -7.94 -3.78 -20.24
CA GLY A 375 -7.48 -3.26 -21.52
C GLY A 375 -6.15 -3.88 -21.94
N LEU A 376 -5.89 -3.87 -23.25
CA LEU A 376 -4.61 -4.25 -23.85
C LEU A 376 -4.19 -3.14 -24.83
N GLU A 377 -2.94 -2.71 -24.76
CA GLU A 377 -2.29 -1.85 -25.73
C GLU A 377 -1.02 -2.55 -26.21
N ILE A 378 -1.12 -3.29 -27.32
CA ILE A 378 -0.05 -4.15 -27.82
C ILE A 378 0.57 -3.48 -29.04
N LEU A 379 1.80 -2.98 -28.89
CA LEU A 379 2.53 -2.27 -29.94
C LEU A 379 3.63 -3.13 -30.58
N ALA A 380 3.78 -4.40 -30.15
CA ALA A 380 4.72 -5.37 -30.69
C ALA A 380 4.03 -6.65 -31.18
N ASP A 381 4.50 -7.23 -32.28
CA ASP A 381 3.78 -8.34 -32.95
C ASP A 381 3.94 -9.70 -32.25
N ASN A 382 5.16 -10.03 -31.81
CA ASN A 382 5.50 -11.37 -31.33
C ASN A 382 5.36 -11.48 -29.82
N VAL A 383 4.13 -11.54 -29.30
CA VAL A 383 3.84 -11.56 -27.86
C VAL A 383 2.71 -12.51 -27.51
N ARG A 384 2.62 -12.87 -26.23
CA ARG A 384 1.46 -13.57 -25.66
C ARG A 384 0.83 -12.72 -24.58
N CYS A 385 -0.28 -12.06 -24.90
CA CYS A 385 -1.00 -11.23 -23.95
C CYS A 385 -2.46 -11.67 -23.88
N THR A 386 -2.95 -11.96 -22.68
CA THR A 386 -4.36 -12.31 -22.48
C THR A 386 -4.90 -11.65 -21.22
N HIS A 387 -6.20 -11.31 -21.26
CA HIS A 387 -6.91 -10.80 -20.11
C HIS A 387 -8.24 -11.54 -19.91
N GLY A 388 -8.78 -11.50 -18.69
CA GLY A 388 -10.07 -12.08 -18.37
C GLY A 388 -10.67 -11.45 -17.12
N ALA A 389 -11.97 -11.17 -17.17
CA ALA A 389 -12.73 -10.73 -16.01
C ALA A 389 -13.99 -11.59 -15.89
N THR A 390 -14.22 -12.16 -14.71
CA THR A 390 -15.43 -12.94 -14.41
C THR A 390 -16.09 -12.39 -13.16
N SER A 391 -17.41 -12.25 -13.19
CA SER A 391 -18.22 -11.93 -12.02
C SER A 391 -19.33 -12.96 -11.90
N GLY A 392 -19.55 -13.49 -10.70
CA GLY A 392 -20.58 -14.49 -10.46
C GLY A 392 -20.88 -14.66 -8.98
N GLN A 393 -22.01 -15.28 -8.68
CA GLN A 393 -22.34 -15.69 -7.32
C GLN A 393 -21.72 -17.06 -7.01
N ILE A 394 -21.78 -17.45 -5.73
CA ILE A 394 -21.42 -18.82 -5.33
C ILE A 394 -22.37 -19.80 -6.01
N ASP A 395 -21.84 -20.92 -6.51
CA ASP A 395 -22.64 -21.97 -7.13
C ASP A 395 -23.64 -22.55 -6.11
N ALA A 396 -24.91 -22.60 -6.50
CA ALA A 396 -25.98 -23.13 -5.66
C ALA A 396 -25.77 -24.61 -5.34
N ASP A 397 -25.14 -25.39 -6.23
CA ASP A 397 -24.83 -26.80 -6.01
C ASP A 397 -23.69 -26.97 -4.99
N GLU A 398 -22.69 -26.09 -5.00
CA GLU A 398 -21.63 -26.07 -3.97
C GLU A 398 -22.21 -25.78 -2.58
N LEU A 399 -23.07 -24.76 -2.49
CA LEU A 399 -23.76 -24.43 -1.24
C LEU A 399 -24.70 -25.56 -0.80
N PHE A 400 -25.47 -26.12 -1.72
CA PHE A 400 -26.36 -27.25 -1.43
C PHE A 400 -25.56 -28.44 -0.90
N TYR A 401 -24.44 -28.79 -1.53
CA TYR A 401 -23.56 -29.86 -1.09
C TYR A 401 -23.09 -29.65 0.36
N LEU A 402 -22.56 -28.47 0.69
CA LEU A 402 -22.10 -28.15 2.05
C LEU A 402 -23.25 -28.22 3.07
N ARG A 403 -24.43 -27.73 2.70
CA ARG A 403 -25.64 -27.83 3.53
C ARG A 403 -26.08 -29.27 3.78
N THR A 404 -25.94 -30.17 2.81
CA THR A 404 -26.23 -31.61 3.04
C THR A 404 -25.33 -32.24 4.09
N ARG A 405 -24.20 -31.60 4.42
CA ARG A 405 -23.28 -32.00 5.49
C ARG A 405 -23.55 -31.30 6.83
N GLY A 406 -24.69 -30.63 6.94
CA GLY A 406 -25.12 -29.93 8.16
C GLY A 406 -24.44 -28.58 8.37
N ILE A 407 -23.71 -28.06 7.36
CA ILE A 407 -23.02 -26.77 7.46
C ILE A 407 -24.03 -25.63 7.23
N PRO A 408 -24.19 -24.67 8.17
CA PRO A 408 -25.07 -23.52 7.99
C PRO A 408 -24.63 -22.65 6.81
N ILE A 409 -25.59 -22.00 6.14
CA ILE A 409 -25.33 -21.17 4.94
C ILE A 409 -24.20 -20.15 5.16
N PRO A 410 -24.18 -19.34 6.25
CA PRO A 410 -23.12 -18.37 6.45
C PRO A 410 -21.72 -19.01 6.55
N VAL A 411 -21.64 -20.18 7.19
CA VAL A 411 -20.38 -20.94 7.32
C VAL A 411 -19.98 -21.55 5.97
N ALA A 412 -20.93 -22.06 5.19
CA ALA A 412 -20.69 -22.61 3.86
C ALA A 412 -20.17 -21.54 2.89
N GLN A 413 -20.81 -20.36 2.87
CA GLN A 413 -20.36 -19.22 2.08
C GLN A 413 -18.93 -18.83 2.45
N ARG A 414 -18.65 -18.69 3.76
CA ARG A 414 -17.30 -18.37 4.25
C ARG A 414 -16.26 -19.39 3.78
N LEU A 415 -16.55 -20.70 3.88
CA LEU A 415 -15.63 -21.75 3.42
C LEU A 415 -15.30 -21.65 1.92
N VAL A 416 -16.32 -21.43 1.09
CA VAL A 416 -16.12 -21.26 -0.37
C VAL A 416 -15.30 -20.01 -0.65
N VAL A 417 -15.63 -18.90 0.00
CA VAL A 417 -14.92 -17.63 -0.16
C VAL A 417 -13.46 -17.76 0.28
N THR A 418 -13.19 -18.34 1.45
CA THR A 418 -11.82 -18.58 1.93
C THR A 418 -11.02 -19.42 0.93
N GLY A 419 -11.58 -20.52 0.42
CA GLY A 419 -10.94 -21.34 -0.61
C GLY A 419 -10.68 -20.57 -1.91
N PHE A 420 -11.65 -19.75 -2.33
CA PHE A 420 -11.54 -18.88 -3.48
C PHE A 420 -10.40 -17.86 -3.33
N LEU A 421 -10.27 -17.18 -2.19
CA LEU A 421 -9.27 -16.15 -1.96
C LEU A 421 -7.87 -16.73 -1.69
N ASN A 422 -7.77 -17.87 -1.02
CA ASN A 422 -6.48 -18.48 -0.65
C ASN A 422 -5.63 -18.87 -1.87
N GLU A 423 -6.23 -19.11 -3.06
CA GLU A 423 -5.48 -19.31 -4.32
C GLU A 423 -4.47 -18.18 -4.58
N VAL A 424 -4.82 -16.92 -4.25
CA VAL A 424 -3.93 -15.77 -4.43
C VAL A 424 -2.83 -15.76 -3.38
N ILE A 425 -3.20 -16.01 -2.11
CA ILE A 425 -2.28 -15.96 -0.98
C ILE A 425 -1.18 -17.01 -1.08
N GLN A 426 -1.52 -18.22 -1.55
CA GLN A 426 -0.55 -19.30 -1.72
C GLN A 426 0.52 -18.99 -2.79
N ARG A 427 0.29 -18.04 -3.70
CA ARG A 427 1.30 -17.63 -4.68
C ARG A 427 2.48 -16.84 -4.10
N LEU A 428 2.34 -16.31 -2.88
CA LEU A 428 3.41 -15.55 -2.23
C LEU A 428 4.59 -16.45 -1.80
N ASP A 429 4.38 -17.75 -1.61
CA ASP A 429 5.37 -18.72 -1.10
C ASP A 429 6.04 -18.28 0.22
N GLN A 430 5.26 -17.65 1.10
CA GLN A 430 5.68 -17.19 2.43
C GLN A 430 4.70 -17.69 3.48
N PRO A 431 4.90 -18.89 4.06
CA PRO A 431 3.90 -19.54 4.91
C PRO A 431 3.45 -18.72 6.13
N ALA A 432 4.40 -18.04 6.80
CA ALA A 432 4.09 -17.22 7.97
C ALA A 432 3.21 -16.01 7.61
N ILE A 433 3.53 -15.33 6.49
CA ILE A 433 2.72 -14.23 5.98
C ILE A 433 1.36 -14.73 5.50
N ALA A 434 1.33 -15.83 4.75
CA ALA A 434 0.08 -16.44 4.28
C ALA A 434 -0.86 -16.80 5.44
N ALA A 435 -0.34 -17.39 6.52
CA ALA A 435 -1.12 -17.69 7.72
C ALA A 435 -1.65 -16.42 8.39
N TYR A 436 -0.84 -15.36 8.47
CA TYR A 436 -1.28 -14.07 9.00
C TYR A 436 -2.39 -13.42 8.14
N LEU A 437 -2.22 -13.37 6.81
CA LEU A 437 -3.23 -12.79 5.90
C LEU A 437 -4.54 -13.57 5.95
N ASN A 438 -4.49 -14.91 6.06
CA ASN A 438 -5.68 -15.73 6.22
C ASN A 438 -6.42 -15.42 7.53
N ARG A 439 -5.70 -15.21 8.65
CA ARG A 439 -6.32 -14.78 9.92
C ARG A 439 -7.05 -13.45 9.77
N LEU A 440 -6.45 -12.46 9.11
CA LEU A 440 -7.09 -11.17 8.86
C LEU A 440 -8.38 -11.30 8.04
N ILE A 441 -8.39 -12.19 7.04
CA ILE A 441 -9.58 -12.48 6.24
C ILE A 441 -10.66 -13.15 7.09
N GLU A 442 -10.29 -14.10 7.95
CA GLU A 442 -11.22 -14.77 8.87
C GLU A 442 -11.85 -13.77 9.84
N ASP A 443 -11.05 -12.86 10.41
CA ASP A 443 -11.52 -11.80 11.31
C ASP A 443 -12.49 -10.85 10.59
N LYS A 444 -12.22 -10.51 9.33
CA LYS A 444 -13.13 -9.69 8.50
C LYS A 444 -14.52 -10.32 8.34
N PHE A 445 -14.61 -11.64 8.24
CA PHE A 445 -15.88 -12.37 8.18
C PHE A 445 -16.55 -12.59 9.55
N ALA A 446 -15.84 -12.39 10.66
CA ALA A 446 -16.37 -12.55 12.00
C ALA A 446 -17.11 -11.30 12.51
N THR A 447 -16.74 -10.13 11.99
CA THR A 447 -17.42 -8.84 12.18
C THR A 447 -18.54 -8.65 11.18
#